data_AF-A0A2J6R8V6-F1
#
_entry.id   AF-A0A2J6R8V6-F1
#
_cell.length_a   1.000
_cell.length_b   1.000
_cell.length_c   1.000
_cell.angle_alpha   90.00
_cell.angle_beta   90.00
_cell.angle_gamma   90.00
#
_symmetry.space_group_name_H-M   'P 1'
#
loop_
_entity.id
_entity.type
_entity.pdbx_description
1 polymer ?
#
loop_
_entity_poly.entity_id
_entity_poly.type
_entity_poly.pdbx_seq_one_letter_code
_entity_poly.pdbx_strand_id
1 'polypeptide(L)'
;MSLPFEKLEMAEPPARTIATHAHHAARWTLDALRPSIFTKTPRKELHATAWLDGLRGFAAFLVYWQHHQGWARVGVTAADAMETSWGYQGQYYFAQLPGIRLFFTGGHIAVSCFFIISGHVLSAKPLALIHAREYLKLEDNLSGAMFRRWPRLFLPALFTTLIYATSWHIVAFSSAFPEHQATFAEEMVEWYNQFKSFSWVFKTDEKLWLRYNFHLWSIAVEMRGSVIIFTSLLAFSRCRKNARLLCEVGLIFYFLYIVDGMLYAMFCGGMLLCDLDNLARHGELPAFFYSLEPYKKPIFWTLFFSGIYLGGVPSIDFHISISLLEESPGWMWLAKLKPTSVSESDYKWFYLFWAAIFTVSSISRLPVLKAFFETRFNQYLGRISFSLYLIHGPILWTIGDRLYLAAGWAREINIEGVEDWIGIFPISKAGPLGLEIAFWVPHLIILPLTLWLAEVCTRVFDRPSIKFARWSYSKFVAQDYR
;
A
#
# COMPACT_ATOMS: atom_id res chain seq x y z
N MET A 1 15.24 -18.28 71.64
CA MET A 1 14.34 -19.15 70.84
C MET A 1 14.42 -18.67 69.41
N SER A 2 15.34 -19.25 68.65
CA SER A 2 15.76 -18.86 67.30
C SER A 2 14.89 -19.56 66.25
N LEU A 3 14.24 -18.78 65.39
CA LEU A 3 13.49 -19.29 64.23
C LEU A 3 14.46 -19.74 63.13
N PRO A 4 14.23 -20.90 62.48
CA PRO A 4 15.11 -21.39 61.42
C PRO A 4 14.80 -20.71 60.08
N PHE A 5 15.87 -20.33 59.38
CA PHE A 5 15.87 -19.92 57.97
C PHE A 5 15.47 -21.09 57.07
N GLU A 6 14.36 -20.97 56.37
CA GLU A 6 13.96 -21.90 55.30
C GLU A 6 14.65 -21.48 54.00
N LYS A 7 15.52 -22.35 53.48
CA LYS A 7 16.20 -22.16 52.19
C LYS A 7 15.17 -22.17 51.07
N LEU A 8 15.02 -21.07 50.34
CA LEU A 8 14.39 -21.06 49.03
C LEU A 8 15.27 -21.88 48.07
N GLU A 9 14.91 -23.14 47.83
CA GLU A 9 15.41 -23.89 46.68
C GLU A 9 14.85 -23.23 45.40
N MET A 10 15.72 -22.54 44.68
CA MET A 10 15.46 -22.16 43.31
C MET A 10 15.38 -23.44 42.47
N ALA A 11 14.17 -23.93 42.19
CA ALA A 11 13.96 -24.97 41.20
C ALA A 11 14.51 -24.50 39.84
N GLU A 12 15.53 -25.18 39.33
CA GLU A 12 16.00 -25.00 37.96
C GLU A 12 14.82 -25.24 36.99
N PRO A 13 14.64 -24.39 35.96
CA PRO A 13 13.62 -24.63 34.96
C PRO A 13 13.90 -25.98 34.28
N PRO A 14 12.87 -26.81 33.99
CA PRO A 14 13.08 -28.13 33.41
C PRO A 14 13.87 -28.00 32.11
N ALA A 15 14.92 -28.80 31.98
CA ALA A 15 15.76 -28.89 30.80
C ALA A 15 14.88 -29.22 29.58
N ARG A 16 14.59 -28.20 28.74
CA ARG A 16 13.87 -28.39 27.48
C ARG A 16 14.78 -29.18 26.54
N THR A 17 14.38 -30.42 26.23
CA THR A 17 15.14 -31.30 25.35
C THR A 17 15.14 -30.77 23.90
N ILE A 18 16.20 -31.06 23.14
CA ILE A 18 16.31 -30.72 21.71
C ILE A 18 15.07 -31.21 20.92
N ALA A 19 14.51 -32.36 21.32
CA ALA A 19 13.28 -32.93 20.76
C ALA A 19 12.04 -32.03 20.97
N THR A 20 11.91 -31.35 22.11
CA THR A 20 10.81 -30.41 22.34
C THR A 20 10.97 -29.16 21.47
N HIS A 21 12.20 -28.66 21.31
CA HIS A 21 12.49 -27.55 20.41
C HIS A 21 12.20 -27.89 18.94
N ALA A 22 12.62 -29.08 18.47
CA ALA A 22 12.35 -29.56 17.12
C ALA A 22 10.85 -29.76 16.86
N HIS A 23 10.11 -30.33 17.82
CA HIS A 23 8.65 -30.50 17.72
C HIS A 23 7.92 -29.14 17.67
N HIS A 24 8.30 -28.20 18.52
CA HIS A 24 7.73 -26.84 18.50
C HIS A 24 8.06 -26.10 17.20
N ALA A 25 9.28 -26.23 16.68
CA ALA A 25 9.68 -25.65 15.40
C ALA A 25 8.87 -26.27 14.25
N ALA A 26 8.75 -27.60 14.18
CA ALA A 26 7.99 -28.29 13.15
C ALA A 26 6.50 -27.89 13.17
N ARG A 27 5.88 -27.86 14.35
CA ARG A 27 4.49 -27.45 14.52
C ARG A 27 4.29 -25.97 14.13
N TRP A 28 5.19 -25.09 14.55
CA TRP A 28 5.15 -23.68 14.16
C TRP A 28 5.29 -23.50 12.65
N THR A 29 6.21 -24.23 12.00
CA THR A 29 6.39 -24.20 10.55
C THR A 29 5.13 -24.67 9.82
N LEU A 30 4.52 -25.78 10.27
CA LEU A 30 3.25 -26.26 9.72
C LEU A 30 2.13 -25.24 9.88
N ASP A 31 2.01 -24.61 11.06
CA ASP A 31 1.00 -23.58 11.31
C ASP A 31 1.26 -22.29 10.49
N ALA A 32 2.53 -21.92 10.29
CA ALA A 32 2.92 -20.77 9.50
C ALA A 32 2.62 -20.97 8.01
N LEU A 33 2.89 -22.17 7.49
CA LEU A 33 2.70 -22.52 6.08
C LEU A 33 1.26 -22.93 5.73
N ARG A 34 0.42 -23.26 6.71
CA ARG A 34 -0.96 -23.69 6.45
C ARG A 34 -1.80 -22.57 5.80
N PRO A 35 -2.35 -22.77 4.59
CA PRO A 35 -3.22 -21.78 3.95
C PRO A 35 -4.51 -21.55 4.74
N SER A 36 -4.96 -20.30 4.81
CA SER A 36 -6.12 -19.97 5.64
C SER A 36 -7.46 -20.51 5.10
N ILE A 37 -7.53 -20.88 3.82
CA ILE A 37 -8.67 -21.59 3.23
C ILE A 37 -8.92 -22.95 3.93
N PHE A 38 -7.88 -23.57 4.48
CA PHE A 38 -7.96 -24.82 5.23
C PHE A 38 -8.11 -24.60 6.74
N THR A 39 -8.35 -23.36 7.18
CA THR A 39 -8.57 -23.00 8.59
C THR A 39 -9.97 -22.43 8.78
N LYS A 40 -10.79 -23.07 9.61
CA LYS A 40 -12.09 -22.50 10.01
C LYS A 40 -11.83 -21.30 10.92
N THR A 41 -11.99 -20.09 10.38
CA THR A 41 -11.87 -18.86 11.17
C THR A 41 -13.27 -18.41 11.62
N PRO A 42 -13.52 -18.16 12.91
CA PRO A 42 -14.80 -17.62 13.38
C PRO A 42 -15.12 -16.30 12.70
N ARG A 43 -16.41 -16.03 12.44
CA ARG A 43 -16.85 -14.75 11.90
C ARG A 43 -16.60 -13.68 12.97
N LYS A 44 -15.59 -12.83 12.75
CA LYS A 44 -15.30 -11.70 13.64
C LYS A 44 -16.35 -10.60 13.44
N GLU A 45 -16.83 -10.01 14.53
CA GLU A 45 -17.67 -8.82 14.45
C GLU A 45 -16.90 -7.68 13.78
N LEU A 46 -17.56 -7.03 12.82
CA LEU A 46 -16.98 -5.91 12.11
C LEU A 46 -17.07 -4.66 12.97
N HIS A 47 -15.94 -3.98 13.12
CA HIS A 47 -15.88 -2.70 13.80
C HIS A 47 -16.29 -1.58 12.83
N ALA A 48 -16.62 -0.39 13.35
CA ALA A 48 -17.20 0.70 12.54
C ALA A 48 -16.37 1.15 11.32
N THR A 49 -15.06 0.89 11.36
CA THR A 49 -14.09 1.22 10.30
C THR A 49 -13.59 0.00 9.52
N ALA A 50 -14.24 -1.16 9.64
CA ALA A 50 -13.82 -2.39 8.93
C ALA A 50 -13.75 -2.22 7.41
N TRP A 51 -14.59 -1.36 6.84
CA TRP A 51 -14.55 -0.99 5.43
C TRP A 51 -13.20 -0.39 4.99
N LEU A 52 -12.45 0.30 5.88
CA LEU A 52 -11.10 0.82 5.56
C LEU A 52 -10.10 -0.34 5.36
N ASP A 53 -10.19 -1.38 6.19
CA ASP A 53 -9.38 -2.58 6.02
C ASP A 53 -9.70 -3.28 4.70
N GLY A 54 -10.99 -3.37 4.36
CA GLY A 54 -11.46 -3.94 3.11
C GLY A 54 -11.02 -3.15 1.87
N LEU A 55 -11.14 -1.82 1.92
CA LEU A 55 -10.69 -0.93 0.85
C LEU A 55 -9.18 -1.04 0.64
N ARG A 56 -8.40 -1.03 1.72
CA ARG A 56 -6.95 -1.26 1.69
C ARG A 56 -6.61 -2.64 1.09
N GLY A 57 -7.37 -3.67 1.44
CA GLY A 57 -7.22 -5.00 0.87
C GLY A 57 -7.43 -5.02 -0.65
N PHE A 58 -8.56 -4.48 -1.08
CA PHE A 58 -8.91 -4.41 -2.50
C PHE A 58 -7.92 -3.55 -3.29
N ALA A 59 -7.48 -2.42 -2.73
CA ALA A 59 -6.44 -1.57 -3.31
C ALA A 59 -5.12 -2.34 -3.49
N ALA A 60 -4.69 -3.15 -2.52
CA ALA A 60 -3.48 -3.97 -2.66
C ALA A 60 -3.59 -5.00 -3.80
N PHE A 61 -4.79 -5.55 -4.00
CA PHE A 61 -5.07 -6.44 -5.12
C PHE A 61 -5.05 -5.70 -6.48
N LEU A 62 -5.58 -4.48 -6.56
CA LEU A 62 -5.47 -3.65 -7.78
C LEU A 62 -4.02 -3.31 -8.11
N VAL A 63 -3.19 -3.00 -7.10
CA VAL A 63 -1.75 -2.81 -7.28
C VAL A 63 -1.10 -4.06 -7.83
N TYR A 64 -1.35 -5.24 -7.22
CA TYR A 64 -0.87 -6.51 -7.75
C TYR A 64 -1.28 -6.69 -9.24
N TRP A 65 -2.56 -6.48 -9.53
CA TRP A 65 -3.10 -6.72 -10.86
C TRP A 65 -2.51 -5.78 -11.92
N GLN A 66 -2.38 -4.48 -11.63
CA GLN A 66 -1.76 -3.52 -12.55
C GLN A 66 -0.32 -3.89 -12.88
N HIS A 67 0.50 -4.23 -11.87
CA HIS A 67 1.90 -4.61 -12.13
C HIS A 67 1.98 -5.86 -12.99
N HIS A 68 1.09 -6.84 -12.78
CA HIS A 68 1.02 -8.02 -13.63
C HIS A 68 0.60 -7.69 -15.07
N GLN A 69 -0.40 -6.81 -15.28
CA GLN A 69 -0.82 -6.35 -16.61
C GLN A 69 0.30 -5.63 -17.35
N GLY A 70 0.95 -4.68 -16.69
CA GLY A 70 2.08 -3.93 -17.25
C GLY A 70 3.26 -4.84 -17.57
N TRP A 71 3.65 -5.70 -16.62
CA TRP A 71 4.82 -6.58 -16.76
C TRP A 71 4.69 -7.57 -17.91
N ALA A 72 3.52 -8.19 -18.09
CA ALA A 72 3.29 -9.11 -19.21
C ALA A 72 3.45 -8.44 -20.59
N ARG A 73 3.37 -7.10 -20.64
CA ARG A 73 3.31 -6.28 -21.86
C ARG A 73 4.44 -5.27 -21.97
N VAL A 74 5.50 -5.40 -21.16
CA VAL A 74 6.64 -4.49 -21.22
C VAL A 74 7.24 -4.54 -22.63
N GLY A 75 7.45 -3.37 -23.23
CA GLY A 75 8.05 -3.23 -24.55
C GLY A 75 7.10 -3.52 -25.72
N VAL A 76 5.79 -3.63 -25.49
CA VAL A 76 4.80 -3.73 -26.58
C VAL A 76 3.81 -2.57 -26.54
N THR A 77 3.31 -2.17 -27.72
CA THR A 77 2.32 -1.08 -27.90
C THR A 77 1.05 -1.28 -27.05
N ALA A 78 0.73 -2.52 -26.69
CA ALA A 78 -0.39 -2.86 -25.83
C ALA A 78 -0.26 -2.30 -24.39
N ALA A 79 0.95 -2.10 -23.86
CA ALA A 79 1.13 -1.47 -22.54
C ALA A 79 0.72 0.00 -22.57
N ASP A 80 1.19 0.74 -23.58
CA ASP A 80 0.83 2.15 -23.76
C ASP A 80 -0.67 2.31 -24.02
N ALA A 81 -1.27 1.39 -24.77
CA ALA A 81 -2.71 1.36 -25.01
C ALA A 81 -3.53 1.23 -23.70
N MET A 82 -3.08 0.46 -22.70
CA MET A 82 -3.80 0.32 -21.43
C MET A 82 -3.70 1.57 -20.54
N GLU A 83 -2.62 2.33 -20.70
CA GLU A 83 -2.40 3.55 -19.92
C GLU A 83 -3.00 4.82 -20.56
N THR A 84 -3.54 4.72 -21.78
CA THR A 84 -4.21 5.81 -22.51
C THR A 84 -5.73 5.83 -22.28
N SER A 85 -6.40 6.91 -22.72
CA SER A 85 -7.86 7.04 -22.65
C SER A 85 -8.57 6.32 -23.80
N TRP A 86 -9.84 5.99 -23.60
CA TRP A 86 -10.73 5.49 -24.66
C TRP A 86 -10.82 6.52 -25.80
N GLY A 87 -10.44 6.12 -27.02
CA GLY A 87 -10.42 6.96 -28.21
C GLY A 87 -9.11 7.71 -28.45
N TYR A 88 -8.10 7.57 -27.58
CA TYR A 88 -6.77 8.13 -27.83
C TYR A 88 -6.19 7.56 -29.12
N GLN A 89 -5.74 8.45 -30.02
CA GLN A 89 -5.25 8.09 -31.37
C GLN A 89 -6.20 7.17 -32.16
N GLY A 90 -7.52 7.30 -31.94
CA GLY A 90 -8.54 6.49 -32.61
C GLY A 90 -8.61 5.04 -32.16
N GLN A 91 -7.96 4.67 -31.04
CA GLN A 91 -7.99 3.32 -30.47
C GLN A 91 -9.10 3.18 -29.43
N TYR A 92 -9.82 2.04 -29.47
CA TYR A 92 -11.01 1.80 -28.65
C TYR A 92 -10.98 0.38 -28.06
N TYR A 93 -10.37 0.24 -26.88
CA TYR A 93 -10.28 -1.04 -26.18
C TYR A 93 -11.16 -1.08 -24.94
N PHE A 94 -11.82 -2.21 -24.69
CA PHE A 94 -12.66 -2.41 -23.50
C PHE A 94 -11.96 -2.01 -22.19
N ALA A 95 -10.67 -2.33 -22.06
CA ALA A 95 -9.85 -1.97 -20.90
C ALA A 95 -9.56 -0.47 -20.74
N GLN A 96 -9.87 0.38 -21.72
CA GLN A 96 -9.72 1.84 -21.64
C GLN A 96 -11.01 2.56 -21.21
N LEU A 97 -12.16 1.85 -21.15
CA LEU A 97 -13.44 2.47 -20.81
C LEU A 97 -13.38 3.14 -19.42
N PRO A 98 -13.93 4.36 -19.27
CA PRO A 98 -13.96 5.05 -17.99
C PRO A 98 -14.56 4.19 -16.87
N GLY A 99 -13.88 4.15 -15.72
CA GLY A 99 -14.24 3.30 -14.59
C GLY A 99 -13.85 1.82 -14.75
N ILE A 100 -14.10 1.21 -15.91
CA ILE A 100 -13.69 -0.18 -16.19
C ILE A 100 -12.18 -0.32 -16.16
N ARG A 101 -11.45 0.66 -16.72
CA ARG A 101 -9.98 0.66 -16.72
C ARG A 101 -9.35 0.51 -15.35
N LEU A 102 -10.03 0.92 -14.27
CA LEU A 102 -9.53 0.76 -12.91
C LEU A 102 -9.37 -0.71 -12.49
N PHE A 103 -10.09 -1.64 -13.11
CA PHE A 103 -9.90 -3.07 -12.89
C PHE A 103 -8.70 -3.65 -13.64
N PHE A 104 -7.99 -2.84 -14.43
CA PHE A 104 -6.79 -3.20 -15.19
C PHE A 104 -5.57 -2.39 -14.73
N THR A 105 -5.70 -1.07 -14.72
CA THR A 105 -4.63 -0.10 -14.38
C THR A 105 -4.98 0.78 -13.17
N GLY A 106 -5.84 0.29 -12.27
CA GLY A 106 -6.26 1.02 -11.06
C GLY A 106 -5.30 0.95 -9.87
N GLY A 107 -4.10 0.40 -10.03
CA GLY A 107 -3.04 0.45 -9.03
C GLY A 107 -2.61 1.89 -8.69
N HIS A 108 -2.67 2.83 -9.64
CA HIS A 108 -2.38 4.25 -9.37
C HIS A 108 -3.34 4.88 -8.34
N ILE A 109 -4.67 4.78 -8.56
CA ILE A 109 -5.66 5.25 -7.57
C ILE A 109 -5.60 4.43 -6.28
N ALA A 110 -5.26 3.14 -6.35
CA ALA A 110 -5.10 2.31 -5.17
C ALA A 110 -3.98 2.82 -4.24
N VAL A 111 -2.84 3.25 -4.80
CA VAL A 111 -1.77 3.89 -4.02
C VAL A 111 -2.23 5.21 -3.40
N SER A 112 -2.97 6.04 -4.13
CA SER A 112 -3.53 7.27 -3.57
C SER A 112 -4.54 7.01 -2.45
N CYS A 113 -5.36 5.97 -2.59
CA CYS A 113 -6.23 5.50 -1.51
C CYS A 113 -5.43 5.07 -0.28
N PHE A 114 -4.27 4.41 -0.43
CA PHE A 114 -3.40 4.07 0.70
C PHE A 114 -2.96 5.30 1.48
N PHE A 115 -2.49 6.34 0.80
CA PHE A 115 -2.03 7.56 1.47
C PHE A 115 -3.15 8.28 2.23
N ILE A 116 -4.36 8.34 1.66
CA ILE A 116 -5.53 8.89 2.38
C ILE A 116 -5.92 8.02 3.57
N ILE A 117 -5.97 6.70 3.41
CA ILE A 117 -6.27 5.77 4.51
C ILE A 117 -5.22 5.88 5.61
N SER A 118 -3.95 5.99 5.25
CA SER A 118 -2.85 6.18 6.20
C SER A 118 -3.01 7.49 6.97
N GLY A 119 -3.28 8.61 6.29
CA GLY A 119 -3.58 9.89 6.94
C GLY A 119 -4.78 9.82 7.90
N HIS A 120 -5.84 9.08 7.52
CA HIS A 120 -7.03 8.90 8.34
C HIS A 120 -6.75 8.06 9.60
N VAL A 121 -6.14 6.88 9.42
CA VAL A 121 -5.85 5.94 10.52
C VAL A 121 -4.81 6.50 11.49
N LEU A 122 -3.81 7.22 11.00
CA LEU A 122 -2.80 7.87 11.85
C LEU A 122 -3.39 8.99 12.70
N SER A 123 -4.40 9.70 12.18
CA SER A 123 -5.05 10.82 12.86
C SER A 123 -6.12 10.39 13.86
N ALA A 124 -6.69 9.18 13.72
CA ALA A 124 -7.85 8.74 14.50
C ALA A 124 -7.69 8.83 16.02
N LYS A 125 -6.62 8.25 16.58
CA LYS A 125 -6.39 8.28 18.03
C LYS A 125 -5.92 9.65 18.52
N PRO A 126 -4.95 10.33 17.87
CA PRO A 126 -4.56 11.69 18.24
C PRO A 126 -5.73 12.68 18.24
N LEU A 127 -6.55 12.71 17.19
CA LEU A 127 -7.70 13.61 17.13
C LEU A 127 -8.71 13.31 18.24
N ALA A 128 -8.99 12.04 18.53
CA ALA A 128 -9.86 11.68 19.65
C ALA A 128 -9.34 12.24 20.99
N LEU A 129 -8.03 12.21 21.22
CA LEU A 129 -7.40 12.78 22.42
C LEU A 129 -7.42 14.32 22.42
N ILE A 130 -7.24 14.96 21.27
CA ILE A 130 -7.34 16.41 21.09
C ILE A 130 -8.77 16.88 21.44
N HIS A 131 -9.80 16.22 20.91
CA HIS A 131 -11.20 16.53 21.21
C HIS A 131 -11.54 16.33 22.68
N ALA A 132 -11.00 15.27 23.30
CA ALA A 132 -11.14 15.01 24.73
C ALA A 132 -10.26 15.93 25.62
N ARG A 133 -9.43 16.79 25.02
CA ARG A 133 -8.45 17.66 25.71
C ARG A 133 -7.44 16.89 26.58
N GLU A 134 -7.16 15.64 26.24
CA GLU A 134 -6.25 14.75 26.95
C GLU A 134 -4.81 14.88 26.41
N TYR A 135 -4.19 16.05 26.58
CA TYR A 135 -2.94 16.39 25.90
C TYR A 135 -1.71 15.60 26.38
N LEU A 136 -1.67 15.17 27.64
CA LEU A 136 -0.58 14.30 28.13
C LEU A 136 -0.63 12.93 27.43
N LYS A 137 -1.81 12.32 27.37
CA LYS A 137 -2.02 11.05 26.64
C LYS A 137 -1.78 11.22 25.14
N LEU A 138 -2.01 12.40 24.58
CA LEU A 138 -1.70 12.71 23.18
C LEU A 138 -0.19 12.63 22.93
N GLU A 139 0.62 13.23 23.80
CA GLU A 139 2.07 13.18 23.73
C GLU A 139 2.59 11.74 23.82
N ASP A 140 2.11 10.97 24.79
CA ASP A 140 2.44 9.54 24.93
C ASP A 140 2.05 8.74 23.68
N ASN A 141 0.88 9.05 23.11
CA ASN A 141 0.40 8.39 21.92
C ASN A 141 1.27 8.68 20.71
N LEU A 142 1.59 9.96 20.46
CA LEU A 142 2.36 10.42 19.32
C LEU A 142 3.82 9.94 19.40
N SER A 143 4.47 10.05 20.56
CA SER A 143 5.85 9.60 20.75
C SER A 143 5.97 8.09 20.50
N GLY A 144 5.08 7.29 21.07
CA GLY A 144 5.05 5.85 20.83
C GLY A 144 4.66 5.48 19.39
N ALA A 145 3.72 6.21 18.78
CA ALA A 145 3.33 5.96 17.40
C ALA A 145 4.48 6.23 16.43
N MET A 146 5.21 7.34 16.62
CA MET A 146 6.38 7.70 15.83
C MET A 146 7.49 6.65 15.97
N PHE A 147 7.88 6.31 17.21
CA PHE A 147 8.93 5.34 17.47
C PHE A 147 8.66 3.99 16.78
N ARG A 148 7.42 3.50 16.88
CA ARG A 148 7.04 2.19 16.35
C ARG A 148 6.83 2.19 14.83
N ARG A 149 6.67 3.35 14.19
CA ARG A 149 6.32 3.45 12.76
C ARG A 149 7.45 2.94 11.88
N TRP A 150 8.69 3.38 12.14
CA TRP A 150 9.83 2.98 11.32
C TRP A 150 10.06 1.46 11.34
N PRO A 151 10.19 0.77 12.49
CA PRO A 151 10.41 -0.68 12.49
C PRO A 151 9.24 -1.46 11.87
N ARG A 152 8.00 -1.00 12.07
CA ARG A 152 6.81 -1.63 11.48
C ARG A 152 6.83 -1.60 9.95
N LEU A 153 7.31 -0.52 9.36
CA LEU A 153 7.37 -0.34 7.91
C LEU A 153 8.61 -1.03 7.31
N PHE A 154 9.78 -0.79 7.90
CA PHE A 154 11.06 -1.17 7.28
C PHE A 154 11.52 -2.60 7.62
N LEU A 155 11.17 -3.18 8.77
CA LEU A 155 11.63 -4.55 9.09
C LEU A 155 11.03 -5.61 8.14
N PRO A 156 9.73 -5.61 7.83
CA PRO A 156 9.18 -6.54 6.85
C PRO A 156 9.77 -6.35 5.45
N ALA A 157 10.00 -5.10 5.03
CA ALA A 157 10.69 -4.78 3.78
C ALA A 157 12.14 -5.32 3.78
N LEU A 158 12.87 -5.15 4.88
CA LEU A 158 14.23 -5.69 5.07
C LEU A 158 14.25 -7.21 4.86
N PHE A 159 13.39 -7.95 5.58
CA PHE A 159 13.39 -9.41 5.51
C PHE A 159 12.97 -9.92 4.12
N THR A 160 11.91 -9.37 3.53
CA THR A 160 11.44 -9.82 2.21
C THR A 160 12.47 -9.57 1.11
N THR A 161 13.13 -8.41 1.12
CA THR A 161 14.15 -8.06 0.12
C THR A 161 15.46 -8.81 0.34
N LEU A 162 15.85 -9.06 1.58
CA LEU A 162 17.00 -9.91 1.90
C LEU A 162 16.78 -11.36 1.45
N ILE A 163 15.62 -11.93 1.74
CA ILE A 163 15.27 -13.28 1.27
C ILE A 163 15.30 -13.34 -0.25
N TYR A 164 14.80 -12.30 -0.92
CA TYR A 164 14.86 -12.24 -2.37
C TYR A 164 16.30 -12.16 -2.87
N ALA A 165 17.11 -11.22 -2.36
CA ALA A 165 18.53 -11.06 -2.69
C ALA A 165 19.37 -12.34 -2.50
N THR A 166 19.02 -13.15 -1.49
CA THR A 166 19.73 -14.41 -1.21
C THR A 166 19.24 -15.59 -2.05
N SER A 167 18.04 -15.51 -2.65
CA SER A 167 17.36 -16.66 -3.24
C SER A 167 18.07 -17.26 -4.45
N TRP A 168 18.62 -16.44 -5.35
CA TRP A 168 19.35 -16.91 -6.54
C TRP A 168 20.72 -17.50 -6.21
N HIS A 169 21.39 -17.02 -5.16
CA HIS A 169 22.65 -17.61 -4.69
C HIS A 169 22.48 -18.95 -3.97
N ILE A 170 21.27 -19.27 -3.47
CA ILE A 170 20.97 -20.54 -2.79
C ILE A 170 20.42 -21.57 -3.78
N VAL A 171 19.47 -21.16 -4.63
CA VAL A 171 18.70 -22.06 -5.50
C VAL A 171 19.27 -22.09 -6.92
N ALA A 172 20.29 -21.27 -7.22
CA ALA A 172 20.95 -21.17 -8.52
C ALA A 172 19.96 -20.92 -9.68
N PHE A 173 18.95 -20.07 -9.47
CA PHE A 173 18.04 -19.62 -10.53
C PHE A 173 18.42 -18.20 -10.98
N SER A 174 18.33 -17.91 -12.28
CA SER A 174 18.54 -16.57 -12.81
C SER A 174 17.23 -15.76 -12.84
N SER A 175 17.29 -14.44 -12.73
CA SER A 175 16.11 -13.59 -12.94
C SER A 175 16.51 -12.39 -13.78
N ALA A 176 15.65 -12.01 -14.73
CA ALA A 176 15.93 -10.88 -15.61
C ALA A 176 16.01 -9.52 -14.90
N PHE A 177 15.49 -9.43 -13.67
CA PHE A 177 15.61 -8.23 -12.84
C PHE A 177 15.56 -8.62 -11.35
N PRO A 178 16.33 -7.95 -10.47
CA PRO A 178 17.43 -7.04 -10.78
C PRO A 178 18.64 -7.81 -11.32
N GLU A 179 19.61 -7.12 -11.94
CA GLU A 179 20.89 -7.74 -12.31
C GLU A 179 21.60 -8.25 -11.04
N HIS A 180 22.13 -9.47 -11.10
CA HIS A 180 22.77 -10.17 -9.98
C HIS A 180 24.25 -9.80 -9.87
N GLN A 181 24.77 -9.79 -8.65
CA GLN A 181 26.21 -9.69 -8.40
C GLN A 181 26.89 -11.04 -8.60
N ALA A 182 28.19 -11.02 -8.91
CA ALA A 182 28.94 -12.24 -9.21
C ALA A 182 29.07 -13.16 -7.98
N THR A 183 29.20 -12.57 -6.78
CA THR A 183 29.35 -13.31 -5.53
C THR A 183 28.29 -12.93 -4.50
N PHE A 184 27.97 -13.86 -3.60
CA PHE A 184 27.06 -13.60 -2.47
C PHE A 184 27.54 -12.43 -1.59
N ALA A 185 28.85 -12.29 -1.41
CA ALA A 185 29.42 -11.20 -0.61
C ALA A 185 29.16 -9.83 -1.25
N GLU A 186 29.37 -9.72 -2.56
CA GLU A 186 29.06 -8.50 -3.33
C GLU A 186 27.57 -8.20 -3.32
N GLU A 187 26.71 -9.21 -3.47
CA GLU A 187 25.25 -9.06 -3.38
C GLU A 187 24.83 -8.52 -2.01
N MET A 188 25.40 -9.02 -0.92
CA MET A 188 25.08 -8.51 0.43
C MET A 188 25.58 -7.08 0.66
N VAL A 189 26.73 -6.71 0.09
CA VAL A 189 27.24 -5.33 0.14
C VAL A 189 26.34 -4.39 -0.66
N GLU A 190 25.95 -4.79 -1.86
CA GLU A 190 25.06 -4.01 -2.72
C GLU A 190 23.66 -3.89 -2.09
N TRP A 191 23.09 -4.99 -1.61
CA TRP A 191 21.83 -4.99 -0.88
C TRP A 191 21.87 -4.06 0.33
N TYR A 192 22.93 -4.11 1.13
CA TYR A 192 23.08 -3.21 2.27
C TYR A 192 23.14 -1.74 1.85
N ASN A 193 23.92 -1.40 0.82
CA ASN A 193 24.03 -0.03 0.32
C ASN A 193 22.69 0.50 -0.21
N GLN A 194 21.98 -0.31 -0.99
CA GLN A 194 20.66 0.00 -1.53
C GLN A 194 19.62 0.14 -0.41
N PHE A 195 19.58 -0.80 0.54
CA PHE A 195 18.63 -0.74 1.65
C PHE A 195 18.91 0.43 2.59
N LYS A 196 20.18 0.73 2.87
CA LYS A 196 20.60 1.92 3.63
C LYS A 196 20.10 3.20 2.97
N SER A 197 20.36 3.38 1.66
CA SER A 197 19.86 4.53 0.89
C SER A 197 18.33 4.61 0.89
N PHE A 198 17.64 3.50 0.65
CA PHE A 198 16.18 3.40 0.69
C PHE A 198 15.58 3.77 2.06
N SER A 199 16.23 3.33 3.14
CA SER A 199 15.77 3.57 4.52
C SER A 199 16.02 5.01 4.99
N TRP A 200 16.92 5.75 4.33
CA TRP A 200 17.09 7.19 4.54
C TRP A 200 15.99 7.95 3.82
N VAL A 201 14.86 8.10 4.52
CA VAL A 201 13.67 8.66 3.92
C VAL A 201 13.83 10.12 3.53
N PHE A 202 14.84 10.90 3.94
CA PHE A 202 14.96 12.32 3.57
C PHE A 202 15.93 12.60 2.42
N LYS A 203 16.34 11.58 1.64
CA LYS A 203 17.16 11.82 0.44
C LYS A 203 16.42 12.66 -0.61
N THR A 204 17.13 13.58 -1.26
CA THR A 204 16.60 14.57 -2.21
C THR A 204 16.91 14.26 -3.68
N ASP A 205 18.02 13.56 -3.95
CA ASP A 205 18.61 13.55 -5.30
C ASP A 205 18.42 12.22 -6.06
N GLU A 206 17.71 11.26 -5.47
CA GLU A 206 17.49 9.94 -6.06
C GLU A 206 16.03 9.49 -5.91
N LYS A 207 15.57 8.70 -6.89
CA LYS A 207 14.31 7.96 -6.76
C LYS A 207 14.35 7.12 -5.48
N LEU A 208 13.22 7.07 -4.76
CA LEU A 208 13.05 6.27 -3.52
C LEU A 208 12.96 4.76 -3.81
N TRP A 209 13.58 4.30 -4.90
CA TRP A 209 13.52 2.93 -5.35
C TRP A 209 14.55 2.08 -4.60
N LEU A 210 14.15 0.84 -4.34
CA LEU A 210 15.04 -0.21 -3.87
C LEU A 210 15.23 -1.18 -5.03
N ARG A 211 16.46 -1.38 -5.51
CA ARG A 211 16.74 -2.28 -6.66
C ARG A 211 16.07 -3.66 -6.54
N TYR A 212 16.16 -4.26 -5.36
CA TYR A 212 15.58 -5.57 -5.05
C TYR A 212 14.06 -5.60 -5.00
N ASN A 213 13.40 -4.44 -4.93
CA ASN A 213 11.94 -4.31 -5.06
C ASN A 213 11.55 -2.83 -5.24
N PHE A 214 11.57 -2.32 -6.46
CA PHE A 214 11.31 -0.90 -6.71
C PHE A 214 9.89 -0.48 -6.32
N HIS A 215 8.94 -1.43 -6.29
CA HIS A 215 7.58 -1.19 -5.84
C HIS A 215 7.52 -0.70 -4.38
N LEU A 216 8.57 -0.91 -3.56
CA LEU A 216 8.59 -0.47 -2.16
C LEU A 216 8.77 1.04 -1.97
N TRP A 217 8.91 1.82 -3.04
CA TRP A 217 9.12 3.28 -2.96
C TRP A 217 8.10 4.01 -2.08
N SER A 218 6.83 3.54 -2.09
CA SER A 218 5.77 4.16 -1.30
C SER A 218 5.99 4.03 0.21
N ILE A 219 6.82 3.09 0.69
CA ILE A 219 7.12 2.92 2.12
C ILE A 219 7.88 4.14 2.67
N ALA A 220 8.83 4.67 1.91
CA ALA A 220 9.53 5.88 2.30
C ALA A 220 8.59 7.09 2.33
N VAL A 221 7.65 7.18 1.36
CA VAL A 221 6.59 8.19 1.33
C VAL A 221 5.64 8.04 2.52
N GLU A 222 5.26 6.82 2.88
CA GLU A 222 4.46 6.47 4.06
C GLU A 222 5.12 6.94 5.35
N MET A 223 6.44 6.81 5.47
CA MET A 223 7.16 7.34 6.62
C MET A 223 7.18 8.87 6.63
N ARG A 224 7.49 9.53 5.51
CA ARG A 224 7.44 11.01 5.40
C ARG A 224 6.06 11.56 5.72
N GLY A 225 5.02 10.97 5.14
CA GLY A 225 3.63 11.32 5.40
C GLY A 225 3.25 11.12 6.87
N SER A 226 3.72 10.04 7.51
CA SER A 226 3.53 9.83 8.95
C SER A 226 4.14 10.94 9.80
N VAL A 227 5.35 11.39 9.44
CA VAL A 227 6.00 12.51 10.14
C VAL A 227 5.16 13.77 10.01
N ILE A 228 4.72 14.12 8.79
CA ILE A 228 3.87 15.28 8.53
C ILE A 228 2.59 15.23 9.37
N ILE A 229 1.91 14.08 9.40
CA ILE A 229 0.66 13.95 10.17
C ILE A 229 0.89 14.12 11.67
N PHE A 230 1.88 13.42 12.23
CA PHE A 230 2.14 13.49 13.68
C PHE A 230 2.58 14.89 14.13
N THR A 231 3.43 15.57 13.36
CA THR A 231 3.85 16.95 13.68
C THR A 231 2.71 17.95 13.49
N SER A 232 1.89 17.80 12.44
CA SER A 232 0.73 18.66 12.21
C SER A 232 -0.30 18.53 13.33
N LEU A 233 -0.62 17.30 13.77
CA LEU A 233 -1.56 17.05 14.87
C LEU A 233 -1.05 17.62 16.19
N LEU A 234 0.26 17.52 16.45
CA LEU A 234 0.87 18.16 17.62
C LEU A 234 0.74 19.68 17.54
N ALA A 235 1.09 20.28 16.40
CA ALA A 235 1.03 21.73 16.18
C ALA A 235 -0.41 22.27 16.29
N PHE A 236 -1.39 21.55 15.75
CA PHE A 236 -2.79 21.98 15.75
C PHE A 236 -3.57 21.53 16.99
N SER A 237 -2.94 20.77 17.90
CA SER A 237 -3.60 20.20 19.08
C SER A 237 -4.28 21.26 19.98
N ARG A 238 -3.73 22.49 20.01
CA ARG A 238 -4.24 23.60 20.82
C ARG A 238 -5.11 24.58 20.05
N CYS A 239 -5.29 24.39 18.75
CA CYS A 239 -6.13 25.24 17.94
C CYS A 239 -7.62 25.05 18.28
N ARG A 240 -8.41 26.12 18.16
CA ARG A 240 -9.88 26.01 18.14
C ARG A 240 -10.29 25.10 16.97
N LYS A 241 -11.41 24.39 17.10
CA LYS A 241 -11.95 23.47 16.07
C LYS A 241 -11.85 24.02 14.64
N ASN A 242 -12.45 25.18 14.39
CA ASN A 242 -12.47 25.75 13.04
C ASN A 242 -11.09 26.23 12.58
N ALA A 243 -10.25 26.71 13.50
CA ALA A 243 -8.87 27.09 13.16
C ALA A 243 -8.05 25.85 12.77
N ARG A 244 -8.21 24.73 13.48
CA ARG A 244 -7.57 23.45 13.12
C ARG A 244 -8.01 22.99 11.73
N LEU A 245 -9.32 22.96 11.46
CA LEU A 245 -9.82 22.58 10.12
C LEU A 245 -9.27 23.49 9.02
N LEU A 246 -9.16 24.80 9.27
CA LEU A 246 -8.53 25.74 8.33
C LEU A 246 -7.03 25.45 8.14
N CYS A 247 -6.31 25.08 9.19
CA CYS A 247 -4.90 24.67 9.09
C CYS A 247 -4.74 23.38 8.27
N GLU A 248 -5.61 22.39 8.47
CA GLU A 248 -5.62 21.14 7.70
C GLU A 248 -5.89 21.40 6.21
N VAL A 249 -6.91 22.22 5.89
CA VAL A 249 -7.20 22.66 4.52
C VAL A 249 -6.05 23.48 3.94
N GLY A 250 -5.44 24.35 4.74
CA GLY A 250 -4.27 25.14 4.35
C GLY A 250 -3.07 24.28 3.97
N LEU A 251 -2.79 23.20 4.73
CA LEU A 251 -1.75 22.24 4.37
C LEU A 251 -2.06 21.49 3.08
N ILE A 252 -3.31 21.04 2.88
CA ILE A 252 -3.73 20.40 1.63
C ILE A 252 -3.52 21.37 0.46
N PHE A 253 -3.96 22.62 0.60
CA PHE A 253 -3.80 23.65 -0.42
C PHE A 253 -2.33 23.91 -0.73
N TYR A 254 -1.49 24.05 0.31
CA TYR A 254 -0.05 24.24 0.16
C TYR A 254 0.59 23.11 -0.64
N PHE A 255 0.38 21.85 -0.23
CA PHE A 255 0.97 20.69 -0.90
C PHE A 255 0.43 20.41 -2.31
N LEU A 256 -0.77 20.92 -2.63
CA LEU A 256 -1.42 20.66 -3.91
C LEU A 256 -1.19 21.78 -4.94
N TYR A 257 -1.13 23.03 -4.49
CA TYR A 257 -1.12 24.22 -5.36
C TYR A 257 0.10 25.12 -5.22
N ILE A 258 0.89 24.99 -4.14
CA ILE A 258 2.04 25.87 -3.89
C ILE A 258 3.35 25.11 -4.10
N VAL A 259 3.44 23.86 -3.63
CA VAL A 259 4.62 23.00 -3.80
C VAL A 259 4.27 21.69 -4.49
N ASP A 260 5.28 20.98 -4.98
CA ASP A 260 5.14 19.67 -5.61
C ASP A 260 4.96 18.53 -4.58
N GLY A 261 3.91 18.62 -3.76
CA GLY A 261 3.67 17.77 -2.60
C GLY A 261 2.40 16.91 -2.65
N MET A 262 1.86 16.58 -3.83
CA MET A 262 0.53 15.94 -3.96
C MET A 262 0.36 14.68 -3.12
N LEU A 263 1.42 13.86 -3.02
CA LEU A 263 1.38 12.65 -2.20
C LEU A 263 1.11 12.97 -0.73
N TYR A 264 1.70 14.05 -0.19
CA TYR A 264 1.49 14.48 1.19
C TYR A 264 0.15 15.20 1.37
N ALA A 265 -0.37 15.87 0.33
CA ALA A 265 -1.73 16.38 0.33
C ALA A 265 -2.74 15.24 0.57
N MET A 266 -2.51 14.03 0.04
CA MET A 266 -3.36 12.86 0.30
C MET A 266 -3.38 12.45 1.78
N PHE A 267 -2.22 12.45 2.46
CA PHE A 267 -2.18 12.20 3.91
C PHE A 267 -2.97 13.26 4.67
N CYS A 268 -2.77 14.54 4.36
CA CYS A 268 -3.51 15.64 4.99
C CYS A 268 -5.01 15.57 4.69
N GLY A 269 -5.41 15.13 3.49
CA GLY A 269 -6.80 14.84 3.14
C GLY A 269 -7.40 13.73 4.00
N GLY A 270 -6.63 12.67 4.28
CA GLY A 270 -7.00 11.63 5.24
C GLY A 270 -7.20 12.15 6.66
N MET A 271 -6.31 13.02 7.13
CA MET A 271 -6.43 13.71 8.43
C MET A 271 -7.72 14.55 8.51
N LEU A 272 -7.99 15.36 7.49
CA LEU A 272 -9.21 16.17 7.40
C LEU A 272 -10.47 15.30 7.38
N LEU A 273 -10.49 14.23 6.59
CA LEU A 273 -11.62 13.28 6.60
C LEU A 273 -11.84 12.67 7.98
N CYS A 274 -10.77 12.34 8.69
CA CYS A 274 -10.86 11.80 10.04
C CYS A 274 -11.43 12.80 11.04
N ASP A 275 -11.02 14.08 10.98
CA ASP A 275 -11.54 15.10 11.87
C ASP A 275 -13.03 15.38 11.59
N LEU A 276 -13.40 15.53 10.30
CA LEU A 276 -14.78 15.69 9.87
C LEU A 276 -15.65 14.48 10.25
N ASP A 277 -15.15 13.25 10.12
CA ASP A 277 -15.84 12.04 10.58
C ASP A 277 -16.15 12.08 12.08
N ASN A 278 -15.19 12.52 12.87
CA ASN A 278 -15.35 12.59 14.32
C ASN A 278 -16.38 13.66 14.71
N LEU A 279 -16.29 14.84 14.10
CA LEU A 279 -17.25 15.93 14.29
C LEU A 279 -18.66 15.52 13.85
N ALA A 280 -18.80 14.81 12.73
CA ALA A 280 -20.09 14.32 12.25
C ALA A 280 -20.77 13.37 13.23
N ARG A 281 -20.01 12.50 13.91
CA ARG A 281 -20.55 11.55 14.91
C ARG A 281 -21.08 12.25 16.17
N HIS A 282 -20.56 13.42 16.50
CA HIS A 282 -20.96 14.20 17.67
C HIS A 282 -21.93 15.34 17.35
N GLY A 283 -22.35 15.51 16.08
CA GLY A 283 -23.19 16.63 15.68
C GLY A 283 -22.47 17.98 15.78
N GLU A 284 -21.15 18.01 15.58
CA GLU A 284 -20.31 19.19 15.75
C GLU A 284 -19.70 19.70 14.43
N LEU A 285 -20.23 19.30 13.28
CA LEU A 285 -19.76 19.79 11.98
C LEU A 285 -19.90 21.33 11.87
N PRO A 286 -19.06 21.99 11.05
CA PRO A 286 -19.29 23.38 10.66
C PRO A 286 -20.69 23.59 10.09
N ALA A 287 -21.30 24.74 10.38
CA ALA A 287 -22.72 25.03 10.08
C ALA A 287 -23.11 24.81 8.61
N PHE A 288 -22.20 25.12 7.67
CA PHE A 288 -22.46 24.97 6.24
C PHE A 288 -22.65 23.51 5.80
N PHE A 289 -22.19 22.51 6.57
CA PHE A 289 -22.44 21.11 6.21
C PHE A 289 -23.89 20.72 6.45
N TYR A 290 -24.55 21.32 7.44
CA TYR A 290 -25.97 21.03 7.74
C TYR A 290 -26.90 21.56 6.65
N SER A 291 -26.55 22.67 5.98
CA SER A 291 -27.34 23.14 4.83
C SER A 291 -27.26 22.20 3.62
N LEU A 292 -26.24 21.34 3.55
CA LEU A 292 -26.05 20.33 2.49
C LEU A 292 -26.69 18.97 2.83
N GLU A 293 -27.20 18.77 4.04
CA GLU A 293 -27.76 17.50 4.50
C GLU A 293 -28.85 16.92 3.58
N PRO A 294 -29.82 17.72 3.06
CA PRO A 294 -30.82 17.22 2.12
C PRO A 294 -30.23 16.62 0.84
N TYR A 295 -29.06 17.10 0.43
CA TYR A 295 -28.37 16.70 -0.79
C TYR A 295 -27.22 15.70 -0.53
N LYS A 296 -27.11 15.16 0.68
CA LYS A 296 -26.00 14.27 1.08
C LYS A 296 -25.82 13.09 0.11
N LYS A 297 -26.89 12.36 -0.21
CA LYS A 297 -26.84 11.19 -1.11
C LYS A 297 -26.40 11.57 -2.54
N PRO A 298 -27.04 12.52 -3.23
CA PRO A 298 -26.61 12.90 -4.58
C PRO A 298 -25.18 13.45 -4.59
N ILE A 299 -24.77 14.24 -3.59
CA ILE A 299 -23.39 14.72 -3.48
C ILE A 299 -22.41 13.55 -3.45
N PHE A 300 -22.58 12.57 -2.56
CA PHE A 300 -21.63 11.45 -2.47
C PHE A 300 -21.66 10.52 -3.68
N TRP A 301 -22.79 10.38 -4.37
CA TRP A 301 -22.80 9.65 -5.66
C TRP A 301 -22.04 10.42 -6.75
N THR A 302 -22.23 11.73 -6.86
CA THR A 302 -21.49 12.57 -7.80
C THR A 302 -20.00 12.54 -7.49
N LEU A 303 -19.60 12.66 -6.22
CA LEU A 303 -18.21 12.54 -5.79
C LEU A 303 -17.66 11.15 -6.15
N PHE A 304 -18.40 10.08 -5.88
CA PHE A 304 -17.97 8.73 -6.22
C PHE A 304 -17.71 8.56 -7.73
N PHE A 305 -18.67 8.91 -8.58
CA PHE A 305 -18.49 8.76 -10.03
C PHE A 305 -17.40 9.67 -10.60
N SER A 306 -17.30 10.92 -10.11
CA SER A 306 -16.18 11.80 -10.43
C SER A 306 -14.85 11.20 -9.98
N GLY A 307 -14.81 10.57 -8.80
CA GLY A 307 -13.62 9.91 -8.28
C GLY A 307 -13.19 8.71 -9.12
N ILE A 308 -14.15 7.90 -9.55
CA ILE A 308 -13.92 6.77 -10.47
C ILE A 308 -13.42 7.25 -11.83
N TYR A 309 -13.97 8.35 -12.37
CA TYR A 309 -13.52 8.95 -13.62
C TYR A 309 -12.09 9.48 -13.50
N LEU A 310 -11.83 10.34 -12.51
CA LEU A 310 -10.53 10.96 -12.26
C LEU A 310 -9.44 9.92 -11.91
N GLY A 311 -9.83 8.81 -11.28
CA GLY A 311 -8.95 7.70 -10.97
C GLY A 311 -8.37 7.03 -12.21
N GLY A 312 -9.09 7.10 -13.32
CA GLY A 312 -8.69 6.59 -14.62
C GLY A 312 -7.95 7.63 -15.45
N VAL A 313 -7.15 8.51 -14.82
CA VAL A 313 -6.31 9.47 -15.53
C VAL A 313 -5.32 8.76 -16.45
N PRO A 314 -5.23 9.12 -17.74
CA PRO A 314 -4.21 8.59 -18.63
C PRO A 314 -2.82 8.94 -18.14
N SER A 315 -1.92 7.97 -18.08
CA SER A 315 -0.53 8.21 -17.72
C SER A 315 0.37 7.07 -18.19
N ILE A 316 1.08 7.28 -19.29
CA ILE A 316 2.13 6.36 -19.70
C ILE A 316 3.37 6.69 -18.87
N ASP A 317 3.91 5.71 -18.13
CA ASP A 317 5.04 5.91 -17.20
C ASP A 317 6.33 6.45 -17.85
N PHE A 318 6.40 6.51 -19.20
CA PHE A 318 7.54 7.00 -19.97
C PHE A 318 7.24 8.16 -20.95
N HIS A 319 5.98 8.56 -21.14
CA HIS A 319 5.63 9.79 -21.88
C HIS A 319 5.29 10.91 -20.89
N ILE A 320 6.34 11.67 -20.59
CA ILE A 320 6.42 12.69 -19.53
C ILE A 320 5.93 14.04 -20.07
N SER A 321 4.68 14.11 -20.51
CA SER A 321 4.12 15.39 -20.96
C SER A 321 2.61 15.48 -20.77
N ILE A 322 2.14 16.68 -20.49
CA ILE A 322 0.71 16.98 -20.33
C ILE A 322 -0.06 16.82 -21.65
N SER A 323 0.62 16.82 -22.80
CA SER A 323 0.01 16.66 -24.12
C SER A 323 -0.78 15.35 -24.25
N LEU A 324 -0.38 14.29 -23.54
CA LEU A 324 -1.14 13.04 -23.48
C LEU A 324 -2.58 13.27 -23.01
N LEU A 325 -2.79 14.16 -22.03
CA LEU A 325 -4.12 14.51 -21.53
C LEU A 325 -4.87 15.45 -22.49
N GLU A 326 -4.15 16.35 -23.15
CA GLU A 326 -4.72 17.28 -24.13
C GLU A 326 -5.28 16.55 -25.35
N GLU A 327 -4.55 15.53 -25.81
CA GLU A 327 -4.91 14.67 -26.94
C GLU A 327 -5.90 13.56 -26.56
N SER A 328 -6.11 13.32 -25.27
CA SER A 328 -7.01 12.29 -24.76
C SER A 328 -8.48 12.76 -24.77
N PRO A 329 -9.38 12.07 -25.51
CA PRO A 329 -10.81 12.37 -25.47
C PRO A 329 -11.36 12.32 -24.03
N GLY A 330 -12.12 13.34 -23.65
CA GLY A 330 -12.66 13.51 -22.30
C GLY A 330 -11.69 14.13 -21.28
N TRP A 331 -10.41 14.31 -21.60
CA TRP A 331 -9.40 14.86 -20.70
C TRP A 331 -8.89 16.25 -21.09
N MET A 332 -9.14 16.70 -22.32
CA MET A 332 -8.69 17.99 -22.84
C MET A 332 -8.96 19.20 -21.91
N TRP A 333 -10.16 19.28 -21.30
CA TRP A 333 -10.47 20.36 -20.37
C TRP A 333 -9.83 20.17 -19.00
N LEU A 334 -9.71 18.92 -18.55
CA LEU A 334 -9.06 18.61 -17.29
C LEU A 334 -7.56 18.93 -17.34
N ALA A 335 -6.90 18.74 -18.49
CA ALA A 335 -5.50 19.09 -18.72
C ALA A 335 -5.18 20.55 -18.30
N LYS A 336 -6.15 21.47 -18.51
CA LYS A 336 -6.02 22.90 -18.18
C LYS A 336 -6.16 23.22 -16.69
N LEU A 337 -6.61 22.26 -15.87
CA LEU A 337 -6.83 22.45 -14.42
C LEU A 337 -5.59 22.12 -13.57
N LYS A 338 -4.56 21.50 -14.18
CA LYS A 338 -3.30 21.20 -13.51
C LYS A 338 -2.63 22.51 -13.05
N PRO A 339 -2.32 22.68 -11.75
CA PRO A 339 -1.59 23.84 -11.25
C PRO A 339 -0.18 23.92 -11.81
N THR A 340 0.37 25.14 -11.91
CA THR A 340 1.74 25.38 -12.38
C THR A 340 2.81 24.81 -11.45
N SER A 341 2.48 24.62 -10.16
CA SER A 341 3.37 24.02 -9.15
C SER A 341 3.62 22.52 -9.37
N VAL A 342 2.75 21.83 -10.10
CA VAL A 342 2.86 20.38 -10.35
C VAL A 342 3.83 20.17 -11.51
N SER A 343 4.74 19.21 -11.41
CA SER A 343 5.59 18.85 -12.56
C SER A 343 4.76 18.31 -13.73
N GLU A 344 5.19 18.58 -14.97
CA GLU A 344 4.58 17.97 -16.16
C GLU A 344 4.80 16.45 -16.22
N SER A 345 5.79 15.92 -15.50
CA SER A 345 6.02 14.49 -15.35
C SER A 345 5.05 13.79 -14.41
N ASP A 346 4.39 14.54 -13.53
CA ASP A 346 3.71 13.99 -12.35
C ASP A 346 2.26 14.48 -12.20
N TYR A 347 1.69 15.06 -13.26
CA TYR A 347 0.32 15.60 -13.25
C TYR A 347 -0.74 14.58 -12.80
N LYS A 348 -0.50 13.27 -13.00
CA LYS A 348 -1.46 12.22 -12.62
C LYS A 348 -1.79 12.29 -11.14
N TRP A 349 -0.81 12.58 -10.29
CA TRP A 349 -0.99 12.62 -8.84
C TRP A 349 -1.93 13.73 -8.38
N PHE A 350 -2.04 14.83 -9.14
CA PHE A 350 -3.02 15.88 -8.89
C PHE A 350 -4.47 15.36 -9.05
N TYR A 351 -4.77 14.67 -10.16
CA TYR A 351 -6.09 14.09 -10.37
C TYR A 351 -6.36 12.92 -9.44
N LEU A 352 -5.34 12.11 -9.14
CA LEU A 352 -5.46 10.99 -8.22
C LEU A 352 -5.71 11.43 -6.77
N PHE A 353 -5.25 12.62 -6.36
CA PHE A 353 -5.63 13.21 -5.08
C PHE A 353 -7.15 13.39 -4.99
N TRP A 354 -7.73 14.07 -5.99
CA TRP A 354 -9.18 14.29 -6.08
C TRP A 354 -9.95 12.97 -6.23
N ALA A 355 -9.42 12.05 -7.03
CA ALA A 355 -10.02 10.74 -7.24
C ALA A 355 -10.14 9.96 -5.93
N ALA A 356 -9.04 9.86 -5.19
CA ALA A 356 -8.99 9.10 -3.95
C ALA A 356 -9.80 9.79 -2.83
N ILE A 357 -9.73 11.12 -2.67
CA ILE A 357 -10.47 11.81 -1.60
C ILE A 357 -11.98 11.71 -1.83
N PHE A 358 -12.45 11.83 -3.08
CA PHE A 358 -13.85 11.65 -3.43
C PHE A 358 -14.30 10.20 -3.24
N THR A 359 -13.47 9.23 -3.64
CA THR A 359 -13.79 7.80 -3.51
C THR A 359 -13.86 7.38 -2.04
N VAL A 360 -12.83 7.67 -1.24
CA VAL A 360 -12.75 7.29 0.18
C VAL A 360 -13.86 7.98 1.00
N SER A 361 -14.09 9.27 0.77
CA SER A 361 -15.19 9.98 1.43
C SER A 361 -16.54 9.37 1.06
N SER A 362 -16.79 9.05 -0.21
CA SER A 362 -18.08 8.48 -0.64
C SER A 362 -18.35 7.08 -0.08
N ILE A 363 -17.35 6.19 -0.06
CA ILE A 363 -17.50 4.81 0.44
C ILE A 363 -18.03 4.80 1.88
N SER A 364 -17.51 5.69 2.72
CA SER A 364 -17.89 5.75 4.13
C SER A 364 -19.31 6.28 4.39
N ARG A 365 -19.94 6.95 3.40
CA ARG A 365 -21.31 7.49 3.50
C ARG A 365 -22.35 6.76 2.65
N LEU A 366 -21.91 5.87 1.75
CA LEU A 366 -22.79 5.08 0.88
C LEU A 366 -22.81 3.60 1.34
N PRO A 367 -23.90 3.13 1.98
CA PRO A 367 -23.95 1.77 2.55
C PRO A 367 -23.69 0.65 1.55
N VAL A 368 -24.09 0.81 0.29
CA VAL A 368 -23.87 -0.18 -0.78
C VAL A 368 -22.37 -0.37 -1.04
N LEU A 369 -21.62 0.74 -1.14
CA LEU A 369 -20.17 0.69 -1.35
C LEU A 369 -19.46 0.15 -0.11
N LYS A 370 -19.89 0.60 1.07
CA LYS A 370 -19.37 0.10 2.36
C LYS A 370 -19.54 -1.41 2.48
N ALA A 371 -20.70 -1.94 2.13
CA ALA A 371 -21.00 -3.37 2.18
C ALA A 371 -20.08 -4.21 1.29
N PHE A 372 -19.70 -3.71 0.10
CA PHE A 372 -18.73 -4.37 -0.77
C PHE A 372 -17.37 -4.55 -0.08
N PHE A 373 -16.84 -3.51 0.56
CA PHE A 373 -15.55 -3.58 1.28
C PHE A 373 -15.64 -4.37 2.59
N GLU A 374 -16.83 -4.54 3.15
CA GLU A 374 -17.08 -5.37 4.33
C GLU A 374 -17.29 -6.87 4.01
N THR A 375 -17.21 -7.26 2.73
CA THR A 375 -17.23 -8.68 2.32
C THR A 375 -16.05 -9.45 2.89
N ARG A 376 -16.23 -10.76 3.12
CA ARG A 376 -15.18 -11.63 3.67
C ARG A 376 -13.90 -11.64 2.84
N PHE A 377 -14.04 -11.57 1.51
CA PHE A 377 -12.90 -11.54 0.61
C PHE A 377 -12.07 -10.26 0.76
N ASN A 378 -12.72 -9.09 0.79
CA ASN A 378 -12.03 -7.82 0.98
C ASN A 378 -11.40 -7.71 2.39
N GLN A 379 -12.08 -8.22 3.42
CA GLN A 379 -11.50 -8.32 4.77
C GLN A 379 -10.29 -9.26 4.84
N TYR A 380 -10.33 -10.36 4.09
CA TYR A 380 -9.19 -11.27 3.94
C TYR A 380 -8.00 -10.56 3.28
N LEU A 381 -8.23 -9.89 2.16
CA LEU A 381 -7.20 -9.09 1.49
C LEU A 381 -6.65 -8.00 2.42
N GLY A 382 -7.52 -7.33 3.18
CA GLY A 382 -7.12 -6.29 4.14
C GLY A 382 -6.14 -6.81 5.18
N ARG A 383 -6.34 -8.04 5.67
CA ARG A 383 -5.48 -8.71 6.66
C ARG A 383 -4.07 -8.98 6.13
N ILE A 384 -3.92 -9.27 4.84
CA ILE A 384 -2.62 -9.61 4.22
C ILE A 384 -2.05 -8.49 3.35
N SER A 385 -2.78 -7.38 3.19
CA SER A 385 -2.52 -6.31 2.24
C SER A 385 -1.07 -5.81 2.25
N PHE A 386 -0.50 -5.58 3.42
CA PHE A 386 0.88 -5.12 3.53
C PHE A 386 1.87 -6.18 3.05
N SER A 387 1.69 -7.45 3.42
CA SER A 387 2.56 -8.52 2.93
C SER A 387 2.38 -8.79 1.44
N LEU A 388 1.15 -8.73 0.93
CA LEU A 388 0.85 -8.82 -0.51
C LEU A 388 1.62 -7.73 -1.28
N TYR A 389 1.59 -6.50 -0.75
CA TYR A 389 2.36 -5.38 -1.30
C TYR A 389 3.86 -5.64 -1.28
N LEU A 390 4.41 -6.25 -0.22
CA LEU A 390 5.85 -6.50 -0.14
C LEU A 390 6.35 -7.56 -1.15
N ILE A 391 5.54 -8.59 -1.43
CA ILE A 391 6.03 -9.76 -2.16
C ILE A 391 5.56 -9.86 -3.61
N HIS A 392 4.57 -9.08 -4.04
CA HIS A 392 4.05 -9.19 -5.41
C HIS A 392 5.14 -8.96 -6.47
N GLY A 393 6.02 -7.98 -6.28
CA GLY A 393 7.15 -7.71 -7.18
C GLY A 393 8.12 -8.90 -7.29
N PRO A 394 8.72 -9.38 -6.18
CA PRO A 394 9.59 -10.56 -6.21
C PRO A 394 8.93 -11.81 -6.82
N ILE A 395 7.65 -12.07 -6.54
CA ILE A 395 6.94 -13.21 -7.16
C ILE A 395 6.72 -12.99 -8.65
N LEU A 396 6.39 -11.76 -9.05
CA LEU A 396 6.27 -11.37 -10.44
C LEU A 396 7.58 -11.59 -11.20
N TRP A 397 8.73 -11.18 -10.67
CA TRP A 397 10.03 -11.32 -11.36
C TRP A 397 10.62 -12.72 -11.34
N THR A 398 10.15 -13.58 -10.44
CA THR A 398 10.62 -14.97 -10.36
C THR A 398 9.72 -15.91 -11.15
N ILE A 399 8.47 -16.03 -10.72
CA ILE A 399 7.51 -17.03 -11.22
C ILE A 399 6.60 -16.42 -12.28
N GLY A 400 6.11 -15.21 -12.05
CA GLY A 400 5.23 -14.54 -13.01
C GLY A 400 5.91 -14.36 -14.37
N ASP A 401 7.16 -13.94 -14.34
CA ASP A 401 8.00 -13.67 -15.49
C ASP A 401 8.11 -14.89 -16.40
N ARG A 402 8.53 -16.02 -15.83
CA ARG A 402 8.65 -17.32 -16.50
C ARG A 402 7.33 -17.81 -17.06
N LEU A 403 6.24 -17.70 -16.30
CA LEU A 403 4.94 -18.19 -16.75
C LEU A 403 4.37 -17.34 -17.89
N TYR A 404 4.65 -16.03 -17.92
CA TYR A 404 4.29 -15.20 -19.06
C TYR A 404 5.12 -15.53 -20.30
N LEU A 405 6.44 -15.68 -20.17
CA LEU A 405 7.30 -16.09 -21.28
C LEU A 405 6.89 -17.47 -21.82
N ALA A 406 6.61 -18.43 -20.93
CA ALA A 406 6.11 -19.76 -21.29
C ALA A 406 4.81 -19.70 -22.07
N ALA A 407 3.86 -18.88 -21.62
CA ALA A 407 2.57 -18.66 -22.29
C ALA A 407 2.69 -17.95 -23.65
N GLY A 408 3.89 -17.53 -24.05
CA GLY A 408 4.16 -16.92 -25.36
C GLY A 408 4.12 -15.39 -25.36
N TRP A 409 4.19 -14.73 -24.20
CA TRP A 409 4.50 -13.30 -24.16
C TRP A 409 5.97 -13.11 -24.51
N ALA A 410 6.28 -12.36 -25.57
CA ALA A 410 7.62 -11.97 -25.92
C ALA A 410 7.84 -10.53 -25.44
N ARG A 411 8.99 -10.26 -24.84
CA ARG A 411 9.40 -8.91 -24.42
C ARG A 411 10.75 -8.60 -25.03
N GLU A 412 10.97 -7.35 -25.36
CA GLU A 412 12.22 -6.88 -25.96
C GLU A 412 13.30 -6.60 -24.90
N ILE A 413 12.89 -6.46 -23.64
CA ILE A 413 13.76 -6.15 -22.50
C ILE A 413 13.47 -7.09 -21.33
N ASN A 414 14.43 -7.23 -20.42
CA ASN A 414 14.36 -8.12 -19.25
C ASN A 414 14.10 -9.58 -19.65
N ILE A 415 14.90 -10.12 -20.56
CA ILE A 415 14.85 -11.54 -20.96
C ILE A 415 16.10 -12.32 -20.55
N GLU A 416 17.16 -11.63 -20.11
CA GLU A 416 18.43 -12.25 -19.74
C GLU A 416 18.24 -13.25 -18.60
N GLY A 417 18.70 -14.49 -18.81
CA GLY A 417 18.63 -15.58 -17.82
C GLY A 417 17.29 -16.31 -17.72
N VAL A 418 16.31 -15.97 -18.56
CA VAL A 418 14.99 -16.62 -18.63
C VAL A 418 14.57 -16.96 -20.07
N GLU A 419 15.49 -16.87 -21.03
CA GLU A 419 15.25 -17.06 -22.47
C GLU A 419 14.70 -18.45 -22.78
N ASP A 420 15.18 -19.46 -22.05
CA ASP A 420 14.74 -20.84 -22.21
C ASP A 420 13.23 -21.00 -22.01
N TRP A 421 12.59 -20.13 -21.24
CA TRP A 421 11.15 -20.17 -20.97
C TRP A 421 10.30 -19.65 -22.12
N ILE A 422 10.88 -18.96 -23.11
CA ILE A 422 10.12 -18.29 -24.16
C ILE A 422 9.38 -19.33 -25.01
N GLY A 423 8.04 -19.27 -24.96
CA GLY A 423 7.18 -20.07 -25.82
C GLY A 423 7.25 -21.58 -25.60
N ILE A 424 7.70 -22.07 -24.44
CA ILE A 424 7.67 -23.52 -24.12
C ILE A 424 6.24 -24.07 -24.15
N PHE A 425 5.26 -23.27 -23.70
CA PHE A 425 3.85 -23.67 -23.64
C PHE A 425 2.96 -22.53 -24.16
N PRO A 426 2.97 -22.26 -25.47
CA PRO A 426 2.31 -21.08 -26.02
C PRO A 426 0.80 -21.20 -25.85
N ILE A 427 0.20 -20.15 -25.31
CA ILE A 427 -1.24 -20.04 -25.09
C ILE A 427 -1.79 -18.95 -26.03
N SER A 428 -3.02 -19.15 -26.49
CA SER A 428 -3.70 -18.16 -27.32
C SER A 428 -3.79 -16.80 -26.63
N LYS A 429 -3.39 -15.73 -27.33
CA LYS A 429 -3.62 -14.34 -26.92
C LYS A 429 -5.00 -13.83 -27.34
N ALA A 430 -5.93 -14.71 -27.72
CA ALA A 430 -7.30 -14.33 -28.03
C ALA A 430 -8.00 -13.75 -26.79
N GLY A 431 -8.81 -12.73 -27.00
CA GLY A 431 -9.58 -12.03 -25.96
C GLY A 431 -9.46 -10.51 -26.10
N PRO A 432 -10.30 -9.75 -25.37
CA PRO A 432 -10.13 -8.31 -25.31
C PRO A 432 -8.85 -7.95 -24.54
N LEU A 433 -8.27 -6.79 -24.85
CA LEU A 433 -7.07 -6.27 -24.19
C LEU A 433 -7.21 -6.35 -22.66
N GLY A 434 -6.22 -6.95 -22.00
CA GLY A 434 -6.19 -7.15 -20.55
C GLY A 434 -6.92 -8.42 -20.06
N LEU A 435 -7.65 -9.13 -20.92
CA LEU A 435 -8.33 -10.39 -20.59
C LEU A 435 -7.96 -11.55 -21.53
N GLU A 436 -6.81 -11.48 -22.17
CA GLU A 436 -6.30 -12.52 -23.06
C GLU A 436 -6.09 -13.84 -22.29
N ILE A 437 -6.37 -14.97 -22.93
CA ILE A 437 -6.24 -16.30 -22.30
C ILE A 437 -4.79 -16.53 -21.83
N ALA A 438 -3.80 -16.13 -22.64
CA ALA A 438 -2.38 -16.18 -22.28
C ALA A 438 -1.99 -15.32 -21.07
N PHE A 439 -2.82 -14.36 -20.66
CA PHE A 439 -2.63 -13.59 -19.42
C PHE A 439 -3.33 -14.25 -18.22
N TRP A 440 -4.56 -14.75 -18.41
CA TRP A 440 -5.35 -15.36 -17.34
C TRP A 440 -4.84 -16.72 -16.88
N VAL A 441 -4.41 -17.59 -17.80
CA VAL A 441 -3.99 -18.96 -17.46
C VAL A 441 -2.82 -18.98 -16.48
N PRO A 442 -1.74 -18.18 -16.64
CA PRO A 442 -0.70 -18.05 -15.62
C PRO A 442 -1.20 -17.71 -14.21
N HIS A 443 -2.26 -16.89 -14.10
CA HIS A 443 -2.83 -16.49 -12.81
C HIS A 443 -3.53 -17.62 -12.05
N LEU A 444 -3.85 -18.75 -12.70
CA LEU A 444 -4.28 -19.96 -12.01
C LEU A 444 -3.21 -20.49 -11.05
N ILE A 445 -1.94 -20.15 -11.29
CA ILE A 445 -0.79 -20.51 -10.45
C ILE A 445 -0.32 -19.30 -9.65
N ILE A 446 -0.06 -18.18 -10.33
CA ILE A 446 0.58 -17.01 -9.72
C ILE A 446 -0.26 -16.43 -8.57
N LEU A 447 -1.57 -16.23 -8.79
CA LEU A 447 -2.42 -15.54 -7.82
C LEU A 447 -2.59 -16.37 -6.53
N PRO A 448 -2.98 -17.66 -6.56
CA PRO A 448 -3.04 -18.48 -5.36
C PRO A 448 -1.70 -18.56 -4.61
N LEU A 449 -0.60 -18.70 -5.35
CA LEU A 449 0.74 -18.73 -4.75
C LEU A 449 1.07 -17.41 -4.03
N THR A 450 0.78 -16.28 -4.68
CA THR A 450 1.02 -14.95 -4.14
C THR A 450 0.20 -14.71 -2.88
N LEU A 451 -1.09 -15.05 -2.90
CA LEU A 451 -1.97 -14.91 -1.73
C LEU A 451 -1.51 -15.80 -0.58
N TRP A 452 -1.10 -17.04 -0.86
CA TRP A 452 -0.56 -17.94 0.15
C TRP A 452 0.74 -17.42 0.76
N LEU A 453 1.72 -17.04 -0.05
CA LEU A 453 2.98 -16.48 0.45
C LEU A 453 2.76 -15.16 1.21
N ALA A 454 1.75 -14.36 0.83
CA ALA A 454 1.38 -13.16 1.56
C ALA A 454 0.85 -13.49 2.96
N GLU A 455 0.12 -14.59 3.14
CA GLU A 455 -0.27 -15.06 4.47
C GLU A 455 0.95 -15.49 5.30
N VAL A 456 1.88 -16.23 4.70
CA VAL A 456 3.12 -16.67 5.36
C VAL A 456 3.93 -15.44 5.81
N CYS A 457 4.19 -14.51 4.89
CA CYS A 457 4.88 -13.25 5.16
C CYS A 457 4.16 -12.44 6.26
N THR A 458 2.82 -12.43 6.28
CA THR A 458 2.04 -11.77 7.34
C THR A 458 2.31 -12.37 8.72
N ARG A 459 2.43 -13.71 8.80
CA ARG A 459 2.67 -14.43 10.06
C ARG A 459 4.11 -14.34 10.53
N VAL A 460 5.06 -14.36 9.59
CA VAL A 460 6.50 -14.49 9.88
C VAL A 460 7.22 -13.14 9.97
N PHE A 461 6.83 -12.14 9.19
CA PHE A 461 7.53 -10.85 9.13
C PHE A 461 6.67 -9.69 9.63
N ASP A 462 5.47 -9.48 9.08
CA ASP A 462 4.63 -8.31 9.43
C ASP A 462 4.21 -8.30 10.90
N ARG A 463 3.46 -9.33 11.36
CA ARG A 463 2.98 -9.38 12.74
C ARG A 463 4.12 -9.39 13.78
N PRO A 464 5.21 -10.15 13.59
CA PRO A 464 6.35 -10.09 14.50
C PRO A 464 7.01 -8.72 14.54
N SER A 465 7.12 -8.00 13.42
CA SER A 465 7.68 -6.64 13.39
C SER A 465 6.84 -5.66 14.21
N ILE A 466 5.51 -5.78 14.18
CA ILE A 466 4.62 -4.99 15.05
C ILE A 466 4.85 -5.30 16.54
N LYS A 467 4.98 -6.58 16.88
CA LYS A 467 5.24 -7.02 18.28
C LYS A 467 6.61 -6.54 18.75
N PHE A 468 7.63 -6.67 17.92
CA PHE A 468 8.98 -6.21 18.19
C PHE A 468 9.01 -4.71 18.44
N ALA A 469 8.38 -3.90 17.57
CA ALA A 469 8.33 -2.45 17.74
C ALA A 469 7.66 -2.03 19.06
N ARG A 470 6.58 -2.71 19.47
CA ARG A 470 5.92 -2.46 20.77
C ARG A 470 6.79 -2.86 21.95
N TRP A 471 7.41 -4.03 21.86
CA TRP A 471 8.31 -4.53 22.89
C TRP A 471 9.53 -3.60 23.06
N SER A 472 10.20 -3.22 21.98
CA SER A 472 11.38 -2.34 22.04
C SER A 472 11.03 -0.98 22.64
N TYR A 473 9.89 -0.40 22.23
CA TYR A 473 9.40 0.84 22.85
C TYR A 473 9.20 0.68 24.37
N SER A 474 8.55 -0.40 24.82
CA SER A 474 8.32 -0.65 26.26
C SER A 474 9.61 -0.80 27.09
N LYS A 475 10.71 -1.18 26.43
CA LYS A 475 12.03 -1.31 27.05
C LYS A 475 12.82 -0.01 27.08
N PHE A 476 12.59 0.90 26.13
CA PHE A 476 13.27 2.19 26.07
C PHE A 476 12.54 3.32 26.79
N VAL A 477 11.24 3.18 27.08
CA VAL A 477 10.53 4.14 27.93
C VAL A 477 11.11 4.09 29.35
N ALA A 478 11.46 5.26 29.88
CA ALA A 478 12.00 5.43 31.23
C ALA A 478 11.03 4.85 32.28
N GLN A 479 11.57 4.24 33.34
CA GLN A 479 10.75 3.60 34.37
C GLN A 479 9.85 4.59 35.12
N ASP A 480 10.29 5.85 35.24
CA ASP A 480 9.52 6.93 35.87
C ASP A 480 8.36 7.46 35.01
N TYR A 481 8.24 6.98 33.76
CA TYR A 481 7.20 7.35 32.79
C TYR A 481 6.12 6.26 32.62
N ARG A 482 6.15 5.20 33.45
CA ARG A 482 5.26 4.03 33.31
C ARG A 482 3.95 4.12 34.06
#